data_AF-A0A550GKM2-F1
#
_entry.id   AF-A0A550GKM2-F1
#
_cell.length_a   1.000
_cell.length_b   1.000
_cell.length_c   1.000
_cell.angle_alpha   90.00
_cell.angle_beta   90.00
_cell.angle_gamma   90.00
#
_symmetry.space_group_name_H-M   'P 1'
#
loop_
_entity.id
_entity.type
_entity.pdbx_description
1 polymer ?
#
loop_
_entity_poly.entity_id
_entity_poly.type
_entity_poly.pdbx_seq_one_letter_code
_entity_poly.pdbx_strand_id
1 'polypeptide(L)'
;MAGRFLSLFRPLARVLPEIKVPERKVGFNEKIFWTALVLIVYLVMTEIPLYGITSDVQEQFGALRVIFASNRGTLMELGIGPIVTAGLILQLLVGSAIIQADMSDPQDRGLFTIASKFFSILLTGIQASAYIISGMYGSLPGPVTLIIFMQLLGAGVIVMLMDELIQKGWGIGSGISLFIMAGVAQNILWQTFNPGTGLFVGSLDLLLRGTQTVADWVLGVGAYPSLIGFIATIVTFFVIIYLEGVRVELPMTYAGYKGFRSRYPIKLLYVSNLPVIFASALFANVYFFSQLLWSQMGAPAPGTNLLFQIVGDYNRTSNGVTPVGGLAYFVTPPNNILGVVAEPVRAAVYLAILVAFCAVFSLIWLEVGGLGPDKVAKQLMDSGMQIPGYRRSGRPIEAILKRYIPVVTILG
;
A
#
# COMPACT_ATOMS: atom_id res chain seq x y z
N MET A 1 -15.23 14.81 23.95
CA MET A 1 -16.19 13.70 24.09
C MET A 1 -15.91 12.74 22.96
N ALA A 2 -15.34 11.56 23.26
CA ALA A 2 -15.14 10.50 22.27
C ALA A 2 -16.42 10.36 21.42
N GLY A 3 -16.31 10.42 20.09
CA GLY A 3 -17.46 10.29 19.21
C GLY A 3 -18.26 9.04 19.58
N ARG A 4 -19.58 9.17 19.79
CA ARG A 4 -20.49 8.06 20.19
C ARG A 4 -20.24 6.77 19.41
N PHE A 5 -19.85 6.88 18.14
CA PHE A 5 -19.47 5.78 17.27
C PHE A 5 -18.27 4.95 17.79
N LEU A 6 -17.17 5.58 18.20
CA LEU A 6 -15.98 4.88 18.69
C LEU A 6 -16.23 4.20 20.04
N SER A 7 -17.10 4.77 20.87
CA SER A 7 -17.47 4.18 22.15
C SER A 7 -18.22 2.84 22.02
N LEU A 8 -18.83 2.58 20.86
CA LEU A 8 -19.55 1.34 20.54
C LEU A 8 -18.62 0.12 20.43
N PHE A 9 -17.32 0.36 20.21
CA PHE A 9 -16.28 -0.69 20.11
C PHE A 9 -15.62 -1.03 21.44
N ARG A 10 -15.93 -0.31 22.54
CA ARG A 10 -15.44 -0.64 23.90
C ARG A 10 -15.65 -2.09 24.32
N PRO A 11 -16.81 -2.74 24.10
CA PRO A 11 -16.99 -4.15 24.49
C PRO A 11 -16.09 -5.10 23.67
N LEU A 12 -15.78 -4.76 22.42
CA LEU A 12 -14.92 -5.57 21.54
C LEU A 12 -13.45 -5.56 22.00
N ALA A 13 -13.03 -4.54 22.74
CA ALA A 13 -11.69 -4.46 23.34
C ALA A 13 -11.36 -5.65 24.27
N ARG A 14 -12.36 -6.33 24.84
CA ARG A 14 -12.16 -7.48 25.72
C ARG A 14 -11.92 -8.80 24.99
N VAL A 15 -12.32 -8.87 23.72
CA VAL A 15 -12.31 -10.13 22.93
C VAL A 15 -11.15 -10.12 21.93
N LEU A 16 -10.78 -8.95 21.42
CA LEU A 16 -9.73 -8.82 20.42
C LEU A 16 -8.35 -9.05 21.02
N PRO A 17 -7.47 -9.81 20.36
CA PRO A 17 -6.09 -9.96 20.80
C PRO A 17 -5.36 -8.60 20.72
N GLU A 18 -4.57 -8.31 21.75
CA GLU A 18 -3.81 -7.07 21.84
C GLU A 18 -2.38 -7.34 22.32
N ILE A 19 -1.42 -6.73 21.63
CA ILE A 19 -0.01 -6.81 22.01
C ILE A 19 0.28 -5.76 23.08
N LYS A 20 0.94 -6.13 24.17
CA LYS A 20 1.29 -5.15 25.20
C LYS A 20 2.37 -4.19 24.69
N VAL A 21 2.20 -2.91 25.01
CA VAL A 21 3.24 -1.89 24.82
C VAL A 21 4.41 -2.22 25.75
N PRO A 22 5.67 -2.10 25.30
CA PRO A 22 6.82 -2.41 26.14
C PRO A 22 6.88 -1.48 27.37
N GLU A 23 6.95 -2.08 28.56
CA GLU A 23 7.03 -1.35 29.85
C GLU A 23 8.38 -0.64 30.04
N ARG A 24 9.41 -1.13 29.35
CA ARG A 24 10.77 -0.57 29.34
C ARG A 24 11.10 0.00 27.96
N LYS A 25 12.03 0.95 27.91
CA LYS A 25 12.63 1.37 26.63
C LYS A 25 13.39 0.20 26.03
N VAL A 26 12.90 -0.30 24.90
CA VAL A 26 13.49 -1.41 24.14
C VAL A 26 14.81 -0.94 23.52
N GLY A 27 15.89 -1.69 23.74
CA GLY A 27 17.21 -1.38 23.17
C GLY A 27 17.23 -1.54 21.65
N PHE A 28 18.17 -0.88 20.96
CA PHE A 28 18.25 -0.93 19.49
C PHE A 28 18.42 -2.36 18.95
N ASN A 29 19.28 -3.17 19.60
CA ASN A 29 19.51 -4.57 19.19
C ASN A 29 18.26 -5.43 19.36
N GLU A 30 17.49 -5.22 20.44
CA GLU A 30 16.22 -5.92 20.67
C GLU A 30 15.19 -5.52 19.59
N LYS A 31 15.17 -4.24 19.18
CA LYS A 31 14.31 -3.80 18.08
C LYS A 31 14.65 -4.45 16.74
N ILE A 32 15.95 -4.57 16.42
CA ILE A 32 16.40 -5.27 15.22
C ILE A 32 15.96 -6.73 15.28
N PHE A 33 16.17 -7.40 16.42
CA PHE A 33 15.79 -8.80 16.59
C PHE A 33 14.31 -9.05 16.32
N TRP A 34 13.41 -8.26 16.94
CA TRP A 34 11.97 -8.39 16.70
C TRP A 34 11.57 -8.07 15.27
N THR A 35 12.19 -7.05 14.66
CA THR A 35 11.94 -6.68 13.27
C THR A 35 12.36 -7.81 12.31
N ALA A 36 13.53 -8.41 12.54
CA ALA A 36 14.03 -9.54 11.75
C ALA A 36 13.15 -10.79 11.94
N LEU A 37 12.74 -11.09 13.17
CA LEU A 37 11.84 -12.21 13.46
C LEU A 37 10.51 -12.08 12.71
N VAL A 38 9.88 -10.90 12.76
CA VAL A 38 8.63 -10.62 12.05
C VAL A 38 8.83 -10.75 10.53
N LEU A 39 9.94 -10.26 9.99
CA LEU A 39 10.25 -10.36 8.57
C LEU A 39 10.45 -11.82 8.12
N ILE A 40 11.12 -12.65 8.94
CA ILE A 40 11.28 -14.09 8.66
C ILE A 40 9.91 -14.78 8.65
N VAL A 41 9.06 -14.53 9.64
CA VAL A 41 7.72 -15.12 9.69
C VAL A 41 6.90 -14.71 8.46
N TYR A 42 6.95 -13.43 8.09
CA TYR A 42 6.31 -12.93 6.86
C TYR A 42 6.81 -13.68 5.61
N LEU A 43 8.12 -13.80 5.41
CA LEU A 43 8.70 -14.49 4.25
C LEU A 43 8.35 -15.99 4.21
N VAL A 44 8.28 -16.64 5.37
CA VAL A 44 7.84 -18.03 5.44
C VAL A 44 6.37 -18.15 5.05
N MET A 45 5.51 -17.24 5.52
CA MET A 45 4.09 -17.22 5.16
C MET A 45 3.87 -16.95 3.66
N THR A 46 4.72 -16.15 3.01
CA THR A 46 4.61 -15.88 1.57
C THR A 46 4.92 -17.08 0.68
N GLU A 47 5.60 -18.11 1.20
CA GLU A 47 6.01 -19.31 0.45
C GLU A 47 5.17 -20.56 0.78
N ILE A 48 4.43 -20.55 1.90
CA ILE A 48 3.59 -21.70 2.27
C ILE A 48 2.29 -21.68 1.43
N PRO A 49 2.05 -22.69 0.57
CA PRO A 49 0.84 -22.76 -0.24
C PRO A 49 -0.39 -23.07 0.62
N LEU A 50 -1.54 -22.56 0.18
CA LEU A 50 -2.84 -22.88 0.78
C LEU A 50 -3.21 -24.33 0.53
N TYR A 51 -3.95 -24.91 1.46
CA TYR A 51 -4.37 -26.29 1.36
C TYR A 51 -5.40 -26.46 0.23
N GLY A 52 -5.14 -27.40 -0.70
CA GLY A 52 -6.10 -27.80 -1.74
C GLY A 52 -6.09 -26.94 -3.01
N ILE A 53 -5.14 -26.01 -3.17
CA ILE A 53 -4.97 -25.24 -4.41
C ILE A 53 -3.91 -25.94 -5.29
N THR A 54 -4.24 -26.20 -6.56
CA THR A 54 -3.26 -26.66 -7.56
C THR A 54 -2.41 -25.49 -8.05
N SER A 55 -1.11 -25.73 -8.20
CA SER A 55 -0.07 -24.72 -8.49
C SER A 55 -0.16 -24.06 -9.87
N ASP A 56 -1.12 -24.45 -10.70
CA ASP A 56 -1.18 -24.12 -12.15
C ASP A 56 -2.02 -22.87 -12.47
N VAL A 57 -2.43 -22.10 -11.45
CA VAL A 57 -3.30 -20.94 -11.66
C VAL A 57 -2.46 -19.68 -11.91
N GLN A 58 -2.30 -19.32 -13.20
CA GLN A 58 -1.53 -18.15 -13.68
C GLN A 58 -1.79 -16.85 -12.89
N GLU A 59 -0.74 -16.09 -12.61
CA GLU A 59 -0.78 -14.79 -11.93
C GLU A 59 -1.48 -13.72 -12.78
N GLN A 60 -2.53 -13.11 -12.22
CA GLN A 60 -3.36 -12.14 -12.95
C GLN A 60 -3.35 -10.71 -12.36
N PHE A 61 -2.72 -10.51 -11.19
CA PHE A 61 -2.76 -9.23 -10.46
C PHE A 61 -1.36 -8.65 -10.17
N GLY A 62 -0.34 -9.00 -10.95
CA GLY A 62 1.08 -8.80 -10.61
C GLY A 62 1.41 -7.43 -10.00
N ALA A 63 1.01 -6.33 -10.64
CA ALA A 63 1.34 -4.98 -10.17
C ALA A 63 0.63 -4.58 -8.85
N LEU A 64 -0.64 -4.97 -8.67
CA LEU A 64 -1.43 -4.56 -7.49
C LEU A 64 -1.09 -5.41 -6.26
N ARG A 65 -0.64 -6.65 -6.45
CA ARG A 65 -0.22 -7.55 -5.37
C ARG A 65 1.07 -7.10 -4.69
N VAL A 66 2.00 -6.51 -5.44
CA VAL A 66 3.25 -5.96 -4.90
C VAL A 66 2.96 -4.92 -3.81
N ILE A 67 1.95 -4.07 -4.02
CA ILE A 67 1.58 -3.01 -3.07
C ILE A 67 0.91 -3.59 -1.82
N PHE A 68 0.18 -4.69 -1.96
CA PHE A 68 -0.41 -5.41 -0.83
C PHE A 68 0.50 -6.45 -0.22
N ALA A 69 1.76 -6.55 -0.68
CA ALA A 69 2.72 -7.52 -0.18
C ALA A 69 2.14 -8.95 -0.17
N SER A 70 1.37 -9.30 -1.23
CA SER A 70 0.61 -10.54 -1.33
C SER A 70 1.13 -11.46 -2.43
N ASN A 71 1.08 -12.77 -2.17
CA ASN A 71 1.50 -13.81 -3.10
C ASN A 71 0.33 -14.74 -3.41
N ARG A 72 0.17 -15.14 -4.69
CA ARG A 72 -0.94 -16.00 -5.09
C ARG A 72 -0.74 -17.44 -4.64
N GLY A 73 -1.81 -18.04 -4.14
CA GLY A 73 -1.86 -19.42 -3.70
C GLY A 73 -1.22 -19.68 -2.35
N THR A 74 -0.83 -18.64 -1.60
CA THR A 74 -0.13 -18.78 -0.30
C THR A 74 -0.92 -18.19 0.85
N LEU A 75 -0.44 -18.40 2.09
CA LEU A 75 -1.07 -17.81 3.28
C LEU A 75 -1.19 -16.28 3.20
N MET A 76 -0.36 -15.65 2.37
CA MET A 76 -0.34 -14.20 2.16
C MET A 76 -1.18 -13.75 0.95
N GLU A 77 -2.20 -14.50 0.53
CA GLU A 77 -3.07 -14.12 -0.61
C GLU A 77 -3.70 -12.72 -0.45
N LEU A 78 -4.25 -12.43 0.74
CA LEU A 78 -4.85 -11.12 1.03
C LEU A 78 -3.79 -10.06 1.37
N GLY A 79 -2.59 -10.50 1.79
CA GLY A 79 -1.50 -9.65 2.23
C GLY A 79 -1.92 -8.64 3.31
N ILE A 80 -1.44 -7.41 3.19
CA ILE A 80 -1.79 -6.29 4.07
C ILE A 80 -3.07 -5.55 3.64
N GLY A 81 -3.72 -5.97 2.55
CA GLY A 81 -4.86 -5.28 1.94
C GLY A 81 -6.00 -4.95 2.90
N PRO A 82 -6.54 -5.92 3.67
CA PRO A 82 -7.58 -5.66 4.66
C PRO A 82 -7.20 -4.63 5.73
N ILE A 83 -5.93 -4.65 6.17
CA ILE A 83 -5.40 -3.78 7.24
C ILE A 83 -5.32 -2.34 6.74
N VAL A 84 -4.74 -2.14 5.56
CA VAL A 84 -4.63 -0.81 4.93
C VAL A 84 -6.00 -0.26 4.57
N THR A 85 -6.90 -1.10 4.07
CA THR A 85 -8.27 -0.67 3.69
C THR A 85 -9.08 -0.25 4.92
N ALA A 86 -9.01 -1.01 6.01
CA ALA A 86 -9.66 -0.65 7.28
C ALA A 86 -9.11 0.68 7.83
N GLY A 87 -7.78 0.84 7.82
CA GLY A 87 -7.11 2.07 8.23
C GLY A 87 -7.54 3.27 7.39
N LEU A 88 -7.54 3.13 6.06
CA LEU A 88 -7.92 4.19 5.12
C LEU A 88 -9.38 4.62 5.30
N ILE A 89 -10.31 3.68 5.45
CA ILE A 89 -11.74 4.00 5.66
C ILE A 89 -11.90 4.82 6.95
N LEU A 90 -11.29 4.38 8.06
CA LEU A 90 -11.38 5.10 9.32
C LEU A 90 -10.67 6.45 9.29
N GLN A 91 -9.51 6.54 8.66
CA GLN A 91 -8.78 7.80 8.47
C GLN A 91 -9.58 8.80 7.64
N LEU A 92 -10.24 8.34 6.58
CA LEU A 92 -11.09 9.18 5.75
C LEU A 92 -12.33 9.65 6.53
N LEU A 93 -12.97 8.79 7.33
CA LEU A 93 -14.13 9.16 8.16
C LEU A 93 -13.78 10.17 9.26
N VAL A 94 -12.61 10.02 9.88
CA VAL A 94 -12.11 11.00 10.87
C VAL A 94 -11.70 12.30 10.16
N GLY A 95 -11.08 12.19 8.99
CA GLY A 95 -10.61 13.32 8.21
C GLY A 95 -11.71 14.20 7.65
N SER A 96 -12.77 13.58 7.13
CA SER A 96 -13.97 14.29 6.68
C SER A 96 -14.82 14.83 7.82
N ALA A 97 -14.34 14.75 9.06
CA ALA A 97 -15.03 15.11 10.30
C ALA A 97 -16.41 14.44 10.49
N ILE A 98 -16.69 13.34 9.78
CA ILE A 98 -17.89 12.53 9.96
C ILE A 98 -17.85 11.85 11.34
N ILE A 99 -16.66 11.38 11.72
CA ILE A 99 -16.37 10.86 13.07
C ILE A 99 -15.43 11.82 13.78
N GLN A 100 -15.89 12.37 14.90
CA GLN A 100 -15.04 13.18 15.77
C GLN A 100 -14.18 12.25 16.64
N ALA A 101 -12.88 12.21 16.36
CA ALA A 101 -11.87 11.50 17.13
C ALA A 101 -10.70 12.46 17.40
N ASP A 102 -10.40 12.74 18.67
CA ASP A 102 -9.25 13.56 19.01
C ASP A 102 -8.02 12.68 19.14
N MET A 103 -7.15 12.73 18.12
CA MET A 103 -5.86 12.05 18.14
C MET A 103 -4.88 12.65 19.15
N SER A 104 -5.26 13.59 20.00
CA SER A 104 -4.46 14.07 21.13
C SER A 104 -4.80 13.32 22.42
N ASP A 105 -6.01 12.80 22.54
CA ASP A 105 -6.48 12.05 23.71
C ASP A 105 -6.05 10.57 23.61
N PRO A 106 -5.31 10.05 24.62
CA PRO A 106 -4.95 8.63 24.67
C PRO A 106 -6.15 7.67 24.59
N GLN A 107 -7.32 8.05 25.11
CA GLN A 107 -8.51 7.18 25.08
C GLN A 107 -9.06 7.03 23.66
N ASP A 108 -9.16 8.14 22.92
CA ASP A 108 -9.66 8.15 21.54
C ASP A 108 -8.69 7.43 20.60
N ARG A 109 -7.37 7.58 20.81
CA ARG A 109 -6.35 6.80 20.09
C ARG A 109 -6.52 5.30 20.30
N GLY A 110 -6.78 4.88 21.55
CA GLY A 110 -7.04 3.49 21.88
C GLY A 110 -8.28 2.95 21.15
N LEU A 111 -9.39 3.69 21.20
CA LEU A 111 -10.63 3.30 20.53
C LEU A 111 -10.49 3.25 19.00
N PHE A 112 -9.74 4.19 18.42
CA PHE A 112 -9.43 4.18 16.99
C PHE A 112 -8.65 2.92 16.60
N THR A 113 -7.66 2.54 17.41
CA THR A 113 -6.87 1.33 17.19
C THR A 113 -7.75 0.08 17.27
N ILE A 114 -8.63 -0.01 18.26
CA ILE A 114 -9.57 -1.14 18.42
C ILE A 114 -10.52 -1.22 17.22
N ALA A 115 -11.09 -0.09 16.79
CA ALA A 115 -11.96 -0.04 15.62
C ALA A 115 -11.22 -0.49 14.35
N SER A 116 -9.98 -0.03 14.15
CA SER A 116 -9.15 -0.43 13.00
C SER A 116 -8.90 -1.92 12.95
N LYS A 117 -8.60 -2.55 14.10
CA LYS A 117 -8.44 -4.00 14.17
C LYS A 117 -9.72 -4.75 13.87
N PHE A 118 -10.84 -4.32 14.45
CA PHE A 118 -12.14 -4.94 14.20
C PHE A 118 -12.49 -4.91 12.71
N PHE A 119 -12.37 -3.73 12.07
CA PHE A 119 -12.60 -3.60 10.64
C PHE A 119 -11.58 -4.39 9.81
N SER A 120 -10.32 -4.50 10.25
CA SER A 120 -9.31 -5.32 9.57
C SER A 120 -9.69 -6.80 9.56
N ILE A 121 -10.14 -7.37 10.70
CA ILE A 121 -10.61 -8.76 10.78
C ILE A 121 -11.86 -8.95 9.94
N LEU A 122 -12.82 -8.03 10.06
CA LEU A 122 -14.07 -8.08 9.31
C LEU A 122 -13.82 -8.07 7.81
N LEU A 123 -12.98 -7.14 7.32
CA LEU A 123 -12.59 -7.07 5.92
C LEU A 123 -11.78 -8.28 5.47
N THR A 124 -10.92 -8.84 6.34
CA THR A 124 -10.22 -10.10 6.04
C THR A 124 -11.22 -11.22 5.79
N GLY A 125 -12.23 -11.38 6.65
CA GLY A 125 -13.30 -12.37 6.48
C GLY A 125 -14.13 -12.14 5.22
N ILE A 126 -14.53 -10.89 4.94
CA ILE A 126 -15.29 -10.53 3.74
C ILE A 126 -14.47 -10.82 2.47
N GLN A 127 -13.22 -10.37 2.42
CA GLN A 127 -12.35 -10.60 1.25
C GLN A 127 -12.04 -12.08 1.07
N ALA A 128 -11.71 -12.82 2.13
CA ALA A 128 -11.46 -14.25 2.05
C ALA A 128 -12.69 -15.02 1.51
N SER A 129 -13.89 -14.66 2.00
CA SER A 129 -15.13 -15.22 1.47
C SER A 129 -15.33 -14.85 0.00
N ALA A 130 -15.13 -13.58 -0.36
CA ALA A 130 -15.27 -13.12 -1.73
C ALA A 130 -14.31 -13.84 -2.69
N TYR A 131 -13.05 -14.04 -2.30
CA TYR A 131 -12.06 -14.77 -3.10
C TYR A 131 -12.50 -16.22 -3.37
N ILE A 132 -13.03 -16.89 -2.35
CA ILE A 132 -13.58 -18.24 -2.47
C ILE A 132 -14.80 -18.26 -3.41
N ILE A 133 -15.79 -17.40 -3.16
CA ILE A 133 -17.06 -17.40 -3.90
C ILE A 133 -16.85 -16.94 -5.35
N SER A 134 -15.85 -16.09 -5.62
CA SER A 134 -15.47 -15.69 -6.99
C SER A 134 -15.01 -16.84 -7.90
N GLY A 135 -14.76 -18.03 -7.32
CA GLY A 135 -14.24 -19.17 -8.06
C GLY A 135 -12.78 -19.01 -8.50
N MET A 136 -12.03 -18.07 -7.89
CA MET A 136 -10.62 -17.80 -8.24
C MET A 136 -9.69 -19.00 -8.00
N TYR A 137 -10.11 -19.93 -7.13
CA TYR A 137 -9.40 -21.18 -6.83
C TYR A 137 -9.97 -22.40 -7.57
N GLY A 138 -10.93 -22.20 -8.48
CA GLY A 138 -11.65 -23.27 -9.16
C GLY A 138 -12.74 -23.93 -8.30
N SER A 139 -13.28 -25.06 -8.79
CA SER A 139 -14.29 -25.84 -8.08
C SER A 139 -13.66 -26.64 -6.94
N LEU A 140 -13.77 -26.12 -5.72
CA LEU A 140 -13.24 -26.76 -4.52
C LEU A 140 -14.32 -27.58 -3.79
N PRO A 141 -13.97 -28.74 -3.20
CA PRO A 141 -14.86 -29.44 -2.28
C PRO A 141 -15.25 -28.54 -1.09
N GLY A 142 -16.51 -28.62 -0.64
CA GLY A 142 -17.03 -27.82 0.48
C GLY A 142 -16.16 -27.83 1.76
N PRO A 143 -15.63 -29.00 2.20
CA PRO A 143 -14.74 -29.04 3.37
C PRO A 143 -13.41 -28.30 3.17
N VAL A 144 -12.82 -28.39 1.97
CA VAL A 144 -11.56 -27.71 1.63
C VAL A 144 -11.76 -26.19 1.63
N THR A 145 -12.91 -25.73 1.15
CA THR A 145 -13.29 -24.33 1.16
C THR A 145 -13.30 -23.73 2.58
N LEU A 146 -13.85 -24.45 3.55
CA LEU A 146 -13.86 -24.02 4.95
C LEU A 146 -12.45 -23.96 5.55
N ILE A 147 -11.59 -24.92 5.20
CA ILE A 147 -10.19 -24.93 5.63
C ILE A 147 -9.45 -23.70 5.09
N ILE A 148 -9.57 -23.41 3.79
CA ILE A 148 -8.94 -22.24 3.17
C ILE A 148 -9.44 -20.95 3.82
N PHE A 149 -10.75 -20.83 4.08
CA PHE A 149 -11.30 -19.67 4.76
C PHE A 149 -10.66 -19.44 6.14
N MET A 150 -10.55 -20.50 6.95
CA MET A 150 -9.91 -20.42 8.26
C MET A 150 -8.41 -20.14 8.17
N GLN A 151 -7.70 -20.68 7.17
CA GLN A 151 -6.29 -20.38 6.91
C GLN A 151 -6.07 -18.90 6.57
N LEU A 152 -6.88 -18.34 5.66
CA LEU A 152 -6.79 -16.93 5.26
C LEU A 152 -7.15 -15.98 6.39
N LEU A 153 -8.18 -16.30 7.18
CA LEU A 153 -8.54 -15.51 8.35
C LEU A 153 -7.43 -15.55 9.41
N GLY A 154 -6.90 -16.75 9.70
CA GLY A 154 -5.78 -16.92 10.63
C GLY A 154 -4.53 -16.16 10.18
N ALA A 155 -4.16 -16.27 8.91
CA ALA A 155 -3.02 -15.56 8.33
C ALA A 155 -3.21 -14.03 8.43
N GLY A 156 -4.40 -13.51 8.09
CA GLY A 156 -4.69 -12.07 8.22
C GLY A 156 -4.62 -11.56 9.66
N VAL A 157 -5.07 -12.36 10.63
CA VAL A 157 -4.93 -12.02 12.06
C VAL A 157 -3.46 -12.01 12.48
N ILE A 158 -2.66 -12.99 12.05
CA ILE A 158 -1.23 -13.04 12.35
C ILE A 158 -0.51 -11.81 11.78
N VAL A 159 -0.77 -11.44 10.52
CA VAL A 159 -0.17 -10.26 9.88
C VAL A 159 -0.53 -8.97 10.61
N MET A 160 -1.79 -8.83 11.02
CA MET A 160 -2.24 -7.68 11.79
C MET A 160 -1.55 -7.61 13.16
N LEU A 161 -1.38 -8.72 13.85
CA LEU A 161 -0.65 -8.77 15.11
C LEU A 161 0.84 -8.45 14.92
N MET A 162 1.47 -8.95 13.85
CA MET A 162 2.86 -8.62 13.54
C MET A 162 3.05 -7.14 13.25
N ASP A 163 2.11 -6.52 12.53
CA ASP A 163 2.12 -5.07 12.29
C ASP A 163 1.98 -4.29 13.61
N GLU A 164 1.05 -4.68 14.46
CA GLU A 164 0.87 -4.08 15.79
C GLU A 164 2.13 -4.22 16.67
N LEU A 165 2.82 -5.36 16.61
CA LEU A 165 4.04 -5.61 17.37
C LEU A 165 5.10 -4.54 17.03
N ILE A 166 5.32 -4.32 15.74
CA ILE A 166 6.28 -3.32 15.26
C ILE A 166 5.82 -1.91 15.64
N GLN A 167 4.55 -1.56 15.38
CA GLN A 167 4.00 -0.23 15.64
C GLN A 167 4.00 0.17 17.12
N LYS A 168 3.82 -0.80 18.04
CA LYS A 168 3.89 -0.55 19.49
C LYS A 168 5.30 -0.32 20.03
N GLY A 169 6.32 -0.38 19.17
CA GLY A 169 7.69 0.01 19.50
C GLY A 169 8.63 -1.15 19.83
N TRP A 170 8.18 -2.39 19.65
CA TRP A 170 9.07 -3.56 19.69
C TRP A 170 9.98 -3.62 18.46
N GLY A 171 9.53 -3.11 17.31
CA GLY A 171 10.30 -3.07 16.07
C GLY A 171 10.74 -1.66 15.65
N ILE A 172 11.29 -1.57 14.44
CA ILE A 172 11.67 -0.31 13.80
C ILE A 172 10.64 0.04 12.73
N GLY A 173 10.06 1.24 12.82
CA GLY A 173 9.13 1.75 11.81
C GLY A 173 7.70 1.21 11.94
N SER A 174 7.08 0.85 10.81
CA SER A 174 5.73 0.28 10.71
C SER A 174 5.78 -1.08 10.02
N GLY A 175 4.99 -2.05 10.49
CA GLY A 175 4.95 -3.38 9.89
C GLY A 175 4.48 -3.36 8.44
N ILE A 176 3.45 -2.57 8.12
CA ILE A 176 2.97 -2.35 6.74
C ILE A 176 4.14 -1.97 5.81
N SER A 177 4.94 -0.97 6.19
CA SER A 177 6.09 -0.52 5.38
C SER A 177 7.18 -1.59 5.25
N LEU A 178 7.39 -2.39 6.30
CA LEU A 178 8.36 -3.47 6.31
C LEU A 178 7.95 -4.60 5.35
N PHE A 179 6.67 -4.99 5.36
CA PHE A 179 6.13 -6.05 4.51
C PHE A 179 6.15 -5.64 3.03
N ILE A 180 5.77 -4.41 2.70
CA ILE A 180 5.87 -3.89 1.33
C ILE A 180 7.32 -3.89 0.85
N MET A 181 8.25 -3.38 1.69
CA MET A 181 9.67 -3.35 1.34
C MET A 181 10.22 -4.76 1.10
N ALA A 182 9.89 -5.72 1.98
CA ALA A 182 10.31 -7.11 1.84
C ALA A 182 9.75 -7.75 0.57
N GLY A 183 8.45 -7.57 0.28
CA GLY A 183 7.81 -8.11 -0.92
C GLY A 183 8.35 -7.51 -2.22
N VAL A 184 8.60 -6.20 -2.27
CA VAL A 184 9.23 -5.53 -3.43
C VAL A 184 10.66 -6.03 -3.62
N ALA A 185 11.47 -6.09 -2.55
CA ALA A 185 12.85 -6.55 -2.62
C ALA A 185 12.93 -8.02 -3.06
N GLN A 186 12.06 -8.89 -2.52
CA GLN A 186 11.94 -10.28 -2.93
C GLN A 186 11.61 -10.42 -4.42
N ASN A 187 10.63 -9.65 -4.92
CA ASN A 187 10.27 -9.66 -6.34
C ASN A 187 11.43 -9.23 -7.25
N ILE A 188 12.14 -8.16 -6.89
CA ILE A 188 13.31 -7.70 -7.66
C ILE A 188 14.38 -8.78 -7.69
N LEU A 189 14.71 -9.40 -6.55
CA LEU A 189 15.73 -10.45 -6.48
C LEU A 189 15.31 -11.70 -7.28
N TRP A 190 14.06 -12.13 -7.18
CA TRP A 190 13.57 -13.29 -7.96
C TRP A 190 13.54 -13.01 -9.45
N GLN A 191 13.03 -11.85 -9.90
CA GLN A 191 13.06 -11.49 -11.33
C GLN A 191 14.50 -11.39 -11.87
N THR A 192 15.47 -11.06 -11.01
CA THR A 192 16.87 -10.91 -11.42
C THR A 192 17.63 -12.24 -11.43
N PHE A 193 17.48 -13.06 -10.38
CA PHE A 193 18.37 -14.20 -10.10
C PHE A 193 17.66 -15.56 -10.01
N ASN A 194 16.34 -15.66 -10.27
CA ASN A 194 15.67 -16.96 -10.28
C ASN A 194 16.34 -17.92 -11.27
N PRO A 195 16.76 -19.13 -10.84
CA PRO A 195 17.35 -20.13 -11.73
C PRO A 195 16.45 -20.53 -12.92
N GLY A 196 15.13 -20.56 -12.73
CA GLY A 196 14.20 -20.99 -13.78
C GLY A 196 13.80 -19.88 -14.77
N THR A 197 13.51 -18.69 -14.26
CA THR A 197 12.90 -17.60 -15.05
C THR A 197 13.60 -16.25 -14.91
N GLY A 198 14.67 -16.15 -14.10
CA GLY A 198 15.32 -14.88 -13.80
C GLY A 198 16.15 -14.35 -14.98
N LEU A 199 16.36 -13.04 -15.00
CA LEU A 199 17.10 -12.37 -16.08
C LEU A 199 18.51 -12.95 -16.28
N PHE A 200 19.32 -13.04 -15.22
CA PHE A 200 20.73 -13.40 -15.35
C PHE A 200 21.01 -14.91 -15.31
N VAL A 201 20.04 -15.72 -14.90
CA VAL A 201 20.22 -17.17 -14.82
C VAL A 201 19.33 -17.86 -15.85
N GLY A 202 18.00 -17.81 -15.68
CA GLY A 202 17.06 -18.50 -16.56
C GLY A 202 17.06 -17.96 -18.01
N SER A 203 16.83 -16.66 -18.19
CA SER A 203 16.73 -16.08 -19.53
C SER A 203 18.07 -16.04 -20.26
N LEU A 204 19.19 -15.87 -19.53
CA LEU A 204 20.53 -15.95 -20.08
C LEU A 204 20.89 -17.37 -20.52
N ASP A 205 20.53 -18.40 -19.75
CA ASP A 205 20.70 -19.80 -20.14
C ASP A 205 19.89 -20.14 -21.41
N LEU A 206 18.65 -19.64 -21.53
CA LEU A 206 17.84 -19.79 -22.75
C LEU A 206 18.45 -19.09 -23.97
N LEU A 207 19.08 -17.93 -23.78
CA LEU A 207 19.84 -17.24 -24.81
C LEU A 207 21.07 -18.05 -25.23
N LEU A 208 21.83 -18.58 -24.27
CA LEU A 208 23.03 -19.38 -24.51
C LEU A 208 22.71 -20.73 -25.20
N ARG A 209 21.52 -21.29 -24.95
CA ARG A 209 21.00 -22.49 -25.63
C ARG A 209 20.43 -22.20 -27.02
N GLY A 210 20.38 -20.94 -27.44
CA GLY A 210 19.88 -20.52 -28.77
C GLY A 210 18.37 -20.55 -28.92
N THR A 211 17.60 -20.72 -27.84
CA THR A 211 16.14 -20.80 -27.87
C THR A 211 15.47 -19.43 -27.90
N GLN A 212 16.17 -18.38 -27.44
CA GLN A 212 15.71 -16.99 -27.52
C GLN A 212 16.66 -16.13 -28.34
N THR A 213 16.11 -15.11 -29.00
CA THR A 213 16.94 -14.12 -29.71
C THR A 213 17.48 -13.08 -28.74
N VAL A 214 18.62 -12.46 -29.09
CA VAL A 214 19.19 -11.33 -28.33
C VAL A 214 18.17 -10.17 -28.25
N ALA A 215 17.36 -9.99 -29.27
CA ALA A 215 16.32 -8.97 -29.29
C ALA A 215 15.24 -9.22 -28.22
N ASP A 216 14.81 -10.47 -28.05
CA ASP A 216 13.80 -10.84 -27.06
C ASP A 216 14.31 -10.69 -25.63
N TRP A 217 15.58 -11.02 -25.39
CA TRP A 217 16.25 -10.85 -24.09
C TRP A 217 16.39 -9.38 -23.69
N VAL A 218 16.67 -8.50 -24.67
CA VAL A 218 16.84 -7.05 -24.44
C VAL A 218 15.49 -6.34 -24.32
N LEU A 219 14.58 -6.56 -25.27
CA LEU A 219 13.31 -5.84 -25.37
C LEU A 219 12.21 -6.44 -24.50
N GLY A 220 12.32 -7.71 -24.09
CA GLY A 220 11.32 -8.38 -23.26
C GLY A 220 10.07 -8.77 -24.01
N VAL A 221 10.22 -9.50 -25.12
CA VAL A 221 9.06 -10.04 -25.86
C VAL A 221 8.74 -11.42 -25.28
N GLY A 222 7.95 -11.48 -24.22
CA GLY A 222 7.51 -12.76 -23.62
C GLY A 222 7.25 -12.71 -22.12
N ALA A 223 7.20 -13.90 -21.50
CA ALA A 223 6.93 -14.07 -20.07
C ALA A 223 8.17 -13.89 -19.17
N TYR A 224 9.33 -13.58 -19.74
CA TYR A 224 10.60 -13.47 -19.01
C TYR A 224 10.96 -11.99 -18.72
N PRO A 225 11.63 -11.71 -17.58
CA PRO A 225 12.17 -10.40 -17.27
C PRO A 225 13.14 -9.92 -18.36
N SER A 226 13.14 -8.60 -18.62
CA SER A 226 13.92 -7.99 -19.70
C SER A 226 15.08 -7.15 -19.17
N LEU A 227 16.15 -7.05 -19.96
CA LEU A 227 17.29 -6.19 -19.63
C LEU A 227 16.87 -4.72 -19.56
N ILE A 228 15.97 -4.28 -20.45
CA ILE A 228 15.45 -2.91 -20.44
C ILE A 228 14.66 -2.61 -19.17
N GLY A 229 13.88 -3.57 -18.66
CA GLY A 229 13.16 -3.46 -17.39
C GLY A 229 14.11 -3.35 -16.19
N PHE A 230 15.21 -4.11 -16.19
CA PHE A 230 16.24 -4.03 -15.15
C PHE A 230 16.95 -2.66 -15.15
N ILE A 231 17.37 -2.17 -16.33
CA ILE A 231 17.98 -0.83 -16.45
C ILE A 231 16.99 0.25 -16.04
N ALA A 232 15.73 0.17 -16.49
CA ALA A 232 14.67 1.11 -16.09
C ALA A 232 14.47 1.13 -14.57
N THR A 233 14.56 -0.03 -13.91
CA THR A 233 14.46 -0.13 -12.43
C THR A 233 15.62 0.59 -11.75
N ILE A 234 16.86 0.40 -12.21
CA ILE A 234 18.05 1.09 -11.67
C ILE A 234 17.94 2.61 -11.88
N VAL A 235 17.58 3.05 -13.08
CA VAL A 235 17.41 4.47 -13.40
C VAL A 235 16.33 5.09 -12.50
N THR A 236 15.18 4.43 -12.39
CA THR A 236 14.07 4.88 -11.53
C THR A 236 14.49 4.95 -10.07
N PHE A 237 15.27 3.97 -9.58
CA PHE A 237 15.78 3.96 -8.22
C PHE A 237 16.66 5.18 -7.91
N PHE A 238 17.60 5.54 -8.80
CA PHE A 238 18.42 6.74 -8.62
C PHE A 238 17.61 8.04 -8.69
N VAL A 239 16.64 8.12 -9.61
CA VAL A 239 15.75 9.29 -9.73
C VAL A 239 14.94 9.48 -8.45
N ILE A 240 14.36 8.41 -7.89
CA ILE A 240 13.59 8.48 -6.64
C ILE A 240 14.47 8.90 -5.46
N ILE A 241 15.68 8.35 -5.32
CA ILE A 241 16.62 8.76 -4.26
C ILE A 241 16.96 10.25 -4.38
N TYR A 242 17.20 10.73 -5.61
CA TYR A 242 17.45 12.15 -5.84
C TYR A 242 16.25 13.01 -5.41
N LEU A 243 15.03 12.65 -5.84
CA LEU A 243 13.80 13.39 -5.51
C LEU A 243 13.49 13.38 -4.01
N GLU A 244 13.69 12.27 -3.31
CA GLU A 244 13.54 12.16 -1.84
C GLU A 244 14.56 13.03 -1.09
N GLY A 245 15.73 13.28 -1.69
CA GLY A 245 16.75 14.17 -1.16
C GLY A 245 16.45 15.67 -1.33
N VAL A 246 15.56 16.04 -2.25
CA VAL A 246 15.19 17.44 -2.51
C VAL A 246 14.38 17.98 -1.33
N ARG A 247 14.86 19.06 -0.72
CA ARG A 247 14.20 19.73 0.40
C ARG A 247 14.44 21.23 0.40
N VAL A 248 13.43 21.96 0.84
CA VAL A 248 13.48 23.40 1.09
C VAL A 248 13.78 23.62 2.57
N GLU A 249 14.92 24.21 2.90
CA GLU A 249 15.31 24.47 4.28
C GLU A 249 14.86 25.87 4.71
N LEU A 250 13.97 25.95 5.70
CA LEU A 250 13.56 27.21 6.31
C LEU A 250 14.47 27.56 7.50
N PRO A 251 15.06 28.77 7.54
CA PRO A 251 15.89 29.18 8.66
C PRO A 251 15.04 29.48 9.89
N MET A 252 15.39 28.85 11.01
CA MET A 252 14.73 29.00 12.30
C MET A 252 15.74 29.42 13.38
N THR A 253 15.27 30.10 14.40
CA THR A 253 16.04 30.47 15.60
C THR A 253 15.32 30.02 16.84
N TYR A 254 16.05 29.64 17.88
CA TYR A 254 15.44 29.45 19.19
C TYR A 254 15.20 30.80 19.87
N ALA A 255 14.01 30.99 20.41
CA ALA A 255 13.66 32.23 21.11
C ALA A 255 14.37 32.33 22.48
N GLY A 256 14.58 31.20 23.16
CA GLY A 256 15.16 31.14 24.51
C GLY A 256 16.68 31.31 24.57
N TYR A 257 17.40 30.98 23.49
CA TYR A 257 18.86 31.00 23.46
C TYR A 257 19.36 31.82 22.26
N LYS A 258 19.95 32.99 22.54
CA LYS A 258 20.54 33.86 21.51
C LYS A 258 21.65 33.11 20.77
N GLY A 259 21.63 33.19 19.43
CA GLY A 259 22.67 32.63 18.57
C GLY A 259 22.41 31.20 18.08
N PHE A 260 21.47 30.47 18.67
CA PHE A 260 21.14 29.12 18.21
C PHE A 260 20.22 29.17 16.98
N ARG A 261 20.80 28.88 15.81
CA ARG A 261 20.10 28.78 14.52
C ARG A 261 19.95 27.31 14.15
N SER A 262 18.75 26.91 13.78
CA SER A 262 18.46 25.58 13.25
C SER A 262 17.72 25.73 11.93
N ARG A 263 17.68 24.68 11.12
CA ARG A 263 16.99 24.67 9.83
C ARG A 263 15.85 23.66 9.91
N TYR A 264 14.67 24.07 9.47
CA TYR A 264 13.53 23.17 9.35
C TYR A 264 13.39 22.73 7.89
N PRO A 265 13.72 21.47 7.55
CA PRO A 265 13.61 20.97 6.18
C PRO A 265 12.16 20.60 5.84
N ILE A 266 11.65 21.14 4.73
CA ILE A 266 10.42 20.68 4.08
C ILE A 266 10.85 19.86 2.86
N LYS A 267 10.73 18.54 2.95
CA LYS A 267 11.03 17.63 1.82
C LYS A 267 10.04 17.82 0.69
N LEU A 268 10.47 17.60 -0.56
CA LEU A 268 9.60 17.60 -1.74
C LEU A 268 8.48 16.55 -1.61
N LEU A 269 8.84 15.33 -1.21
CA LEU A 269 7.88 14.27 -0.88
C LEU A 269 7.35 14.45 0.55
N TYR A 270 6.65 15.57 0.79
CA TYR A 270 6.22 15.98 2.13
C TYR A 270 5.28 14.98 2.79
N VAL A 271 4.36 14.42 2.00
CA VAL A 271 3.38 13.42 2.46
C VAL A 271 3.89 11.98 2.28
N SER A 272 5.18 11.81 1.93
CA SER A 272 5.80 10.50 1.68
C SER A 272 5.08 9.71 0.57
N ASN A 273 5.23 8.39 0.56
CA ASN A 273 4.66 7.45 -0.41
C ASN A 273 3.20 7.03 -0.12
N LEU A 274 2.59 7.50 0.97
CA LEU A 274 1.24 7.08 1.39
C LEU A 274 0.13 7.38 0.37
N PRO A 275 0.08 8.55 -0.31
CA PRO A 275 -0.99 8.85 -1.26
C PRO A 275 -1.02 7.87 -2.44
N VAL A 276 0.16 7.48 -2.94
CA VAL A 276 0.30 6.50 -4.02
C VAL A 276 -0.16 5.12 -3.57
N ILE A 277 0.20 4.72 -2.34
CA ILE A 277 -0.25 3.45 -1.75
C ILE A 277 -1.78 3.44 -1.63
N PHE A 278 -2.39 4.53 -1.16
CA PHE A 278 -3.84 4.65 -1.01
C PHE A 278 -4.60 4.67 -2.33
N ALA A 279 -4.13 5.43 -3.32
CA ALA A 279 -4.72 5.44 -4.65
C ALA A 279 -4.67 4.04 -5.28
N SER A 280 -3.52 3.37 -5.19
CA SER A 280 -3.35 2.02 -5.74
C SER A 280 -4.18 0.98 -5.00
N ALA A 281 -4.32 1.10 -3.68
CA ALA A 281 -5.18 0.23 -2.89
C ALA A 281 -6.67 0.41 -3.24
N LEU A 282 -7.12 1.64 -3.47
CA LEU A 282 -8.46 1.92 -3.97
C LEU A 282 -8.69 1.27 -5.33
N PHE A 283 -7.75 1.46 -6.26
CA PHE A 283 -7.80 0.90 -7.61
C PHE A 283 -7.86 -0.62 -7.61
N ALA A 284 -7.06 -1.26 -6.76
CA ALA A 284 -7.07 -2.70 -6.62
C ALA A 284 -8.37 -3.24 -6.03
N ASN A 285 -8.95 -2.55 -5.05
CA ASN A 285 -10.26 -2.91 -4.50
C ASN A 285 -11.36 -2.75 -5.56
N VAL A 286 -11.36 -1.66 -6.34
CA VAL A 286 -12.31 -1.46 -7.44
C VAL A 286 -12.20 -2.59 -8.46
N TYR A 287 -10.98 -2.95 -8.87
CA TYR A 287 -10.73 -4.08 -9.78
C TYR A 287 -11.20 -5.42 -9.19
N PHE A 288 -10.91 -5.68 -7.91
CA PHE A 288 -11.33 -6.91 -7.23
C PHE A 288 -12.86 -7.04 -7.16
N PHE A 289 -13.55 -6.00 -6.69
CA PHE A 289 -15.02 -6.04 -6.58
C PHE A 289 -15.71 -6.09 -7.94
N SER A 290 -15.18 -5.40 -8.95
CA SER A 290 -15.71 -5.49 -10.32
C SER A 290 -15.54 -6.88 -10.90
N GLN A 291 -14.38 -7.51 -10.73
CA GLN A 291 -14.16 -8.90 -11.14
C GLN A 291 -15.07 -9.89 -10.40
N LEU A 292 -15.25 -9.71 -9.08
CA LEU A 292 -16.15 -10.53 -8.26
C LEU A 292 -17.59 -10.46 -8.79
N LEU A 293 -18.11 -9.25 -8.98
CA LEU A 293 -19.47 -9.04 -9.50
C LEU A 293 -19.64 -9.69 -10.88
N TRP A 294 -18.64 -9.52 -11.75
CA TRP A 294 -18.65 -10.13 -13.08
C TRP A 294 -18.64 -11.68 -13.02
N SER A 295 -17.85 -12.27 -12.11
CA SER A 295 -17.83 -13.72 -11.92
C SER A 295 -19.14 -14.28 -11.36
N GLN A 296 -19.79 -13.57 -10.43
CA GLN A 296 -21.06 -14.00 -9.82
C GLN A 296 -22.21 -13.98 -10.81
N MET A 297 -22.21 -13.01 -11.74
CA MET A 297 -23.26 -12.87 -12.74
C MET A 297 -23.09 -13.77 -13.97
N GLY A 298 -22.25 -14.81 -13.87
CA GLY A 298 -22.10 -15.84 -14.90
C GLY A 298 -21.12 -15.48 -16.03
N ALA A 299 -20.15 -14.59 -15.76
CA ALA A 299 -19.16 -14.14 -16.75
C ALA A 299 -19.81 -13.67 -18.07
N PRO A 300 -20.69 -12.65 -18.02
CA PRO A 300 -21.39 -12.16 -19.19
C PRO A 300 -20.38 -11.75 -20.28
N ALA A 301 -20.74 -12.06 -21.53
CA ALA A 301 -19.96 -11.63 -22.69
C ALA A 301 -19.89 -10.09 -22.74
N PRO A 302 -18.81 -9.52 -23.30
CA PRO A 302 -18.65 -8.09 -23.28
C PRO A 302 -19.83 -7.35 -23.93
N GLY A 303 -20.38 -6.36 -23.23
CA GLY A 303 -21.42 -5.47 -23.73
C GLY A 303 -22.87 -5.87 -23.44
N THR A 304 -23.16 -6.95 -22.69
CA THR A 304 -24.56 -7.38 -22.45
C THR A 304 -25.32 -6.57 -21.40
N ASN A 305 -24.63 -5.95 -20.42
CA ASN A 305 -25.25 -5.23 -19.32
C ASN A 305 -24.64 -3.83 -19.17
N LEU A 306 -25.49 -2.79 -19.15
CA LEU A 306 -25.10 -1.38 -18.92
C LEU A 306 -24.25 -1.19 -17.66
N LEU A 307 -24.54 -1.93 -16.59
CA LEU A 307 -23.79 -1.82 -15.33
C LEU A 307 -22.35 -2.33 -15.46
N PHE A 308 -22.11 -3.42 -16.20
CA PHE A 308 -20.75 -3.93 -16.43
C PHE A 308 -19.97 -3.11 -17.45
N GLN A 309 -20.64 -2.49 -18.42
CA GLN A 309 -20.00 -1.52 -19.32
C GLN A 309 -19.44 -0.31 -18.55
N ILE A 310 -20.05 0.07 -17.41
CA ILE A 310 -19.57 1.16 -16.55
C ILE A 310 -18.53 0.64 -15.54
N VAL A 311 -18.82 -0.45 -14.83
CA VAL A 311 -18.01 -0.94 -13.71
C VAL A 311 -16.73 -1.64 -14.18
N GLY A 312 -16.83 -2.50 -15.20
CA GLY A 312 -15.73 -3.31 -15.66
C GLY A 312 -16.23 -4.50 -16.45
N ASP A 313 -15.87 -4.55 -17.73
CA ASP A 313 -16.13 -5.68 -18.59
C ASP A 313 -14.86 -6.49 -18.80
N TYR A 314 -14.99 -7.81 -18.85
CA TYR A 314 -13.86 -8.73 -18.74
C TYR A 314 -13.94 -9.79 -19.83
N ASN A 315 -12.80 -10.08 -20.45
CA ASN A 315 -12.68 -11.18 -21.40
C ASN A 315 -11.76 -12.26 -20.84
N ARG A 316 -12.25 -13.51 -20.84
CA ARG A 316 -11.45 -14.71 -20.53
C ARG A 316 -10.64 -15.08 -21.76
N THR A 317 -9.38 -14.67 -21.78
CA THR A 317 -8.42 -15.13 -22.79
C THR A 317 -7.64 -16.33 -22.23
N SER A 318 -6.98 -17.11 -23.11
CA SER A 318 -6.09 -18.21 -22.70
C SER A 318 -4.99 -17.81 -21.71
N ASN A 319 -4.66 -16.51 -21.65
CA ASN A 319 -3.64 -15.91 -20.78
C ASN A 319 -4.24 -15.27 -19.50
N GLY A 320 -5.52 -15.52 -19.19
CA GLY A 320 -6.21 -15.00 -18.00
C GLY A 320 -7.37 -14.05 -18.32
N VAL A 321 -8.02 -13.55 -17.26
CA VAL A 321 -9.11 -12.56 -17.39
C VAL A 321 -8.51 -11.16 -17.50
N THR A 322 -8.71 -10.51 -18.63
CA THR A 322 -8.26 -9.12 -18.83
C THR A 322 -9.47 -8.20 -18.87
N PRO A 323 -9.42 -7.02 -18.23
CA PRO A 323 -10.46 -6.03 -18.41
C PRO A 323 -10.39 -5.53 -19.86
N VAL A 324 -11.55 -5.44 -20.52
CA VAL A 324 -11.70 -4.95 -21.90
C VAL A 324 -12.49 -3.64 -21.93
N GLY A 325 -13.32 -3.37 -20.90
CA GLY A 325 -14.12 -2.15 -20.82
C GLY A 325 -14.40 -1.69 -19.38
N GLY A 326 -15.00 -0.51 -19.25
CA GLY A 326 -15.42 0.09 -17.98
C GLY A 326 -14.29 0.73 -17.16
N LEU A 327 -14.63 1.13 -15.92
CA LEU A 327 -13.69 1.77 -14.99
C LEU A 327 -12.47 0.88 -14.69
N ALA A 328 -12.67 -0.44 -14.53
CA ALA A 328 -11.58 -1.37 -14.30
C ALA A 328 -10.51 -1.37 -15.41
N TYR A 329 -10.89 -1.11 -16.66
CA TYR A 329 -9.96 -1.03 -17.79
C TYR A 329 -9.03 0.19 -17.72
N PHE A 330 -9.57 1.34 -17.32
CA PHE A 330 -8.82 2.60 -17.17
C PHE A 330 -7.99 2.67 -15.89
N VAL A 331 -8.35 1.88 -14.88
CA VAL A 331 -7.68 1.83 -13.58
C VAL A 331 -6.54 0.79 -13.55
N THR A 332 -6.47 -0.10 -14.54
CA THR A 332 -5.41 -1.11 -14.66
C THR A 332 -4.23 -0.55 -15.46
N PRO A 333 -2.98 -0.63 -14.94
CA PRO A 333 -1.81 -0.11 -15.64
C PRO A 333 -1.50 -0.91 -16.92
N PRO A 334 -0.99 -0.25 -17.98
CA PRO A 334 -0.43 -0.95 -19.13
C PRO A 334 0.90 -1.61 -18.74
N ASN A 335 1.05 -2.91 -19.04
CA ASN A 335 2.19 -3.69 -18.53
C ASN A 335 3.49 -3.52 -19.34
N ASN A 336 3.41 -3.11 -20.61
CA ASN A 336 4.56 -3.07 -21.53
C ASN A 336 4.59 -1.77 -22.34
N ILE A 337 5.78 -1.36 -22.78
CA ILE A 337 5.97 -0.23 -23.70
C ILE A 337 5.15 -0.44 -24.98
N LEU A 338 5.13 -1.66 -25.51
CA LEU A 338 4.31 -2.02 -26.66
C LEU A 338 2.80 -1.84 -26.39
N GLY A 339 2.35 -2.09 -25.17
CA GLY A 339 0.97 -1.85 -24.75
C GLY A 339 0.62 -0.36 -24.68
N VAL A 340 1.57 0.48 -24.25
CA VAL A 340 1.40 1.94 -24.26
C VAL A 340 1.34 2.49 -25.69
N VAL A 341 2.16 1.95 -26.60
CA VAL A 341 2.17 2.36 -28.01
C VAL A 341 0.88 1.91 -28.73
N ALA A 342 0.38 0.72 -28.40
CA ALA A 342 -0.87 0.22 -28.97
C ALA A 342 -2.10 0.99 -28.49
N GLU A 343 -2.13 1.39 -27.21
CA GLU A 343 -3.28 2.06 -26.58
C GLU A 343 -2.86 3.36 -25.85
N PRO A 344 -2.40 4.41 -26.57
CA PRO A 344 -1.85 5.61 -25.95
C PRO A 344 -2.88 6.41 -25.14
N VAL A 345 -4.15 6.40 -25.59
CA VAL A 345 -5.26 7.08 -24.90
C VAL A 345 -5.50 6.45 -23.53
N ARG A 346 -5.48 5.12 -23.44
CA ARG A 346 -5.68 4.41 -22.17
C ARG A 346 -4.57 4.75 -21.17
N ALA A 347 -3.31 4.73 -21.63
CA ALA A 347 -2.17 5.06 -20.79
C ALA A 347 -2.25 6.51 -20.26
N ALA A 348 -2.63 7.46 -21.12
CA ALA A 348 -2.81 8.85 -20.73
C ALA A 348 -3.95 9.04 -19.71
N VAL A 349 -5.09 8.36 -19.91
CA VAL A 349 -6.23 8.40 -18.98
C VAL A 349 -5.86 7.77 -17.63
N TYR A 350 -5.20 6.61 -17.62
CA TYR A 350 -4.71 5.98 -16.40
C TYR A 350 -3.78 6.92 -15.61
N LEU A 351 -2.81 7.54 -16.29
CA LEU A 351 -1.89 8.49 -15.67
C LEU A 351 -2.63 9.70 -15.09
N ALA A 352 -3.58 10.27 -15.83
CA ALA A 352 -4.37 11.41 -15.35
C ALA A 352 -5.21 11.05 -14.11
N ILE A 353 -5.86 9.88 -14.11
CA ILE A 353 -6.64 9.39 -12.97
C ILE A 353 -5.73 9.14 -11.77
N LEU A 354 -4.59 8.44 -11.96
CA LEU A 354 -3.65 8.16 -10.88
C LEU A 354 -3.12 9.45 -10.24
N VAL A 355 -2.67 10.41 -11.05
CA VAL A 355 -2.18 11.72 -10.55
C VAL A 355 -3.27 12.49 -9.81
N ALA A 356 -4.50 12.50 -10.34
CA ALA A 356 -5.62 13.18 -9.70
C ALA A 356 -5.96 12.56 -8.33
N PHE A 357 -6.02 11.22 -8.23
CA PHE A 357 -6.27 10.55 -6.96
C PHE A 357 -5.11 10.73 -5.97
N CYS A 358 -3.86 10.67 -6.43
CA CYS A 358 -2.69 10.95 -5.58
C CYS A 358 -2.75 12.38 -4.99
N ALA A 359 -3.10 13.38 -5.80
CA ALA A 359 -3.25 14.77 -5.33
C ALA A 359 -4.42 14.93 -4.33
N VAL A 360 -5.55 14.26 -4.56
CA VAL A 360 -6.68 14.29 -3.62
C VAL A 360 -6.28 13.61 -2.30
N PHE A 361 -5.67 12.43 -2.34
CA PHE A 361 -5.24 11.72 -1.15
C PHE A 361 -4.12 12.45 -0.40
N SER A 362 -3.21 13.13 -1.09
CA SER A 362 -2.14 13.90 -0.44
C SER A 362 -2.71 15.09 0.34
N LEU A 363 -3.70 15.79 -0.21
CA LEU A 363 -4.42 16.88 0.46
C LEU A 363 -5.24 16.39 1.65
N ILE A 364 -6.00 15.30 1.51
CA ILE A 364 -6.73 14.70 2.63
C ILE A 364 -5.73 14.33 3.73
N TRP A 365 -4.64 13.65 3.39
CA TRP A 365 -3.65 13.21 4.36
C TRP A 365 -2.95 14.37 5.07
N LEU A 366 -2.76 15.49 4.40
CA LEU A 366 -2.22 16.70 5.01
C LEU A 366 -3.08 17.16 6.21
N GLU A 367 -4.40 17.14 6.05
CA GLU A 367 -5.35 17.56 7.09
C GLU A 367 -5.46 16.53 8.22
N VAL A 368 -5.61 15.24 7.85
CA VAL A 368 -5.78 14.12 8.79
C VAL A 368 -4.51 13.82 9.57
N GLY A 369 -3.38 13.73 8.89
CA GLY A 369 -2.07 13.44 9.47
C GLY A 369 -1.55 14.55 10.38
N GLY A 370 -2.25 15.68 10.45
CA GLY A 370 -1.87 16.81 11.28
C GLY A 370 -0.66 17.58 10.76
N LEU A 371 -0.32 17.37 9.49
CA LEU A 371 0.80 18.00 8.78
C LEU A 371 0.41 19.35 8.15
N GLY A 372 -0.82 19.81 8.40
CA GLY A 372 -1.28 21.11 7.96
C GLY A 372 -0.43 22.27 8.50
N PRO A 373 -0.30 23.38 7.75
CA PRO A 373 0.52 24.53 8.13
C PRO A 373 0.26 25.04 9.54
N ASP A 374 -1.01 25.08 9.96
CA ASP A 374 -1.44 25.64 11.24
C ASP A 374 -0.99 24.78 12.43
N LYS A 375 -1.10 23.45 12.28
CA LYS A 375 -0.69 22.47 13.31
C LYS A 375 0.83 22.43 13.43
N VAL A 376 1.54 22.43 12.30
CA VAL A 376 3.01 22.48 12.27
C VAL A 376 3.52 23.80 12.85
N ALA A 377 2.88 24.92 12.52
CA ALA A 377 3.23 26.23 13.09
C ALA A 377 3.06 26.25 14.62
N LYS A 378 1.95 25.70 15.15
CA LYS A 378 1.74 25.54 16.59
C LYS A 378 2.83 24.67 17.22
N GLN A 379 3.13 23.51 16.64
CA GLN A 379 4.15 22.60 17.15
C GLN A 379 5.55 23.25 17.20
N LEU A 380 5.91 24.02 16.16
CA LEU A 380 7.17 24.76 16.12
C LEU A 380 7.20 25.85 17.21
N MET A 381 6.11 26.56 17.43
CA MET A 381 6.01 27.56 18.50
C MET A 381 6.11 26.95 19.89
N ASP A 382 5.41 25.84 20.12
CA ASP A 382 5.41 25.11 21.40
C ASP A 382 6.80 24.56 21.72
N SER A 383 7.57 24.24 20.67
CA SER A 383 8.99 23.85 20.77
C SER A 383 9.94 25.03 21.00
N GLY A 384 9.45 26.27 21.07
CA GLY A 384 10.24 27.48 21.31
C GLY A 384 10.99 28.02 20.08
N MET A 385 10.62 27.58 18.87
CA MET A 385 11.22 28.00 17.61
C MET A 385 10.52 29.25 17.05
N GLN A 386 11.31 30.14 16.44
CA GLN A 386 10.82 31.36 15.78
C GLN A 386 11.57 31.61 14.47
N ILE A 387 10.88 32.21 13.50
CA ILE A 387 11.50 32.64 12.25
C ILE A 387 12.27 33.95 12.50
N PRO A 388 13.56 34.05 12.11
CA PRO A 388 14.33 35.28 12.24
C PRO A 388 13.61 36.48 11.59
N GLY A 389 13.54 37.60 12.30
CA GLY A 389 12.94 38.84 11.78
C GLY A 389 11.43 38.99 12.02
N TYR A 390 10.73 37.97 12.49
CA TYR A 390 9.31 38.05 12.82
C TYR A 390 9.05 38.03 14.33
N ARG A 391 7.97 38.69 14.78
CA ARG A 391 7.50 38.60 16.17
C ARG A 391 7.02 37.19 16.48
N ARG A 392 7.19 36.75 17.74
CA ARG A 392 6.69 35.47 18.27
C ARG A 392 5.16 35.43 18.23
N SER A 393 4.63 35.03 17.09
CA SER A 393 3.22 34.80 16.83
C SER A 393 3.11 33.68 15.80
N GLY A 394 2.05 32.87 15.90
CA GLY A 394 1.88 31.74 14.97
C GLY A 394 1.58 32.18 13.55
N ARG A 395 0.90 33.31 13.41
CA ARG A 395 0.43 33.82 12.11
C ARG A 395 1.55 34.03 11.09
N PRO A 396 2.70 34.65 11.42
CA PRO A 396 3.85 34.73 10.50
C PRO A 396 4.44 33.38 10.10
N ILE A 397 4.58 32.45 11.04
CA ILE A 397 5.15 31.12 10.79
C ILE A 397 4.20 30.34 9.88
N GLU A 398 2.93 30.34 10.22
CA GLU A 398 1.84 29.74 9.45
C GLU A 398 1.76 30.31 8.03
N ALA A 399 1.82 31.65 7.87
CA ALA A 399 1.75 32.29 6.55
C ALA A 399 2.89 31.86 5.62
N ILE A 400 4.10 31.69 6.16
CA ILE A 400 5.25 31.20 5.40
C ILE A 400 5.06 29.72 5.05
N LEU A 401 4.67 28.89 6.03
CA LEU A 401 4.44 27.46 5.81
C LEU A 401 3.31 27.20 4.81
N LYS A 402 2.23 28.00 4.84
CA LYS A 402 1.09 27.92 3.93
C LYS A 402 1.46 28.17 2.47
N ARG A 403 2.57 28.87 2.21
CA ARG A 403 3.09 29.06 0.85
C ARG A 403 3.81 27.83 0.30
N TYR A 404 4.45 27.04 1.16
CA TYR A 404 5.26 25.89 0.75
C TYR A 404 4.50 24.57 0.86
N ILE A 405 3.88 24.31 2.02
CA ILE A 405 3.34 22.99 2.37
C ILE A 405 2.28 22.50 1.35
N PRO A 406 1.22 23.26 0.98
CA PRO A 406 0.23 22.79 0.02
C PRO A 406 0.80 22.54 -1.38
N VAL A 407 1.72 23.41 -1.83
CA VAL A 407 2.36 23.29 -3.15
C VAL A 407 3.22 22.05 -3.22
N VAL A 408 4.04 21.83 -2.19
CA VAL A 408 4.92 20.66 -2.10
C VAL A 408 4.12 19.37 -1.93
N THR A 409 2.96 19.43 -1.28
CA THR A 409 2.06 18.27 -1.09
C THR A 409 1.36 17.82 -2.39
N ILE A 410 1.11 18.74 -3.32
CA ILE A 410 0.49 18.40 -4.61
C ILE A 410 1.56 18.03 -5.65
N LEU A 411 2.72 18.69 -5.61
CA LEU A 411 3.80 18.44 -6.56
C LEU A 411 4.60 17.16 -6.27
N GLY A 412 4.77 16.83 -4.99
CA GLY A 412 5.36 15.56 -4.55
C GLY A 412 4.32 14.46 -4.57
#